data_AF-A0A0R1UV19-F1
#
_entry.id   AF-A0A0R1UV19-F1
#
_cell.length_a   1.000
_cell.length_b   1.000
_cell.length_c   1.000
_cell.angle_alpha   90.00
_cell.angle_beta   90.00
_cell.angle_gamma   90.00
#
_symmetry.space_group_name_H-M   'P 1'
#
loop_
_entity.id
_entity.type
_entity.pdbx_description
1 polymer ?
#
loop_
_entity_poly.entity_id
_entity_poly.type
_entity_poly.pdbx_seq_one_letter_code
_entity_poly.pdbx_strand_id
1 'polypeptide(L)'
;MKTLTIKLTAPLQSYGNEATFERRTTNPYPTKSAMVGMVAAALGYRRTDPRILELNALQFAVRVDQVGRGLTDYQTVEWKKDTRKITYRDYIQDAVFVVALGSDDAQLIERIQFALRHPHFQLFLGRRSNAPAGVLEIHEFADATPVAVLKQVAWQAAPWYRRRGHHTALEIIADANLLNDAPSAMVKDRVKSFDQRDRRYGFRAIAKTRVGLDQLNGQGKANTQHDIMKSLGEA
;
A
#
# COMPACT_ATOMS: atom_id res chain seq x y z
N MET A 1 16.54 -0.54 -12.62
CA MET A 1 15.16 -0.33 -12.15
C MET A 1 15.09 0.80 -11.14
N LYS A 2 14.14 1.73 -11.32
CA LYS A 2 13.80 2.78 -10.36
C LYS A 2 12.59 2.36 -9.53
N THR A 3 12.57 2.69 -8.24
CA THR A 3 11.50 2.30 -7.31
C THR A 3 10.93 3.49 -6.56
N LEU A 4 9.60 3.52 -6.45
CA LEU A 4 8.83 4.49 -5.68
C LEU A 4 8.21 3.83 -4.47
N THR A 5 8.40 4.40 -3.29
CA THR A 5 7.68 3.98 -2.07
C THR A 5 6.55 4.93 -1.75
N ILE A 6 5.45 4.39 -1.24
CA ILE A 6 4.25 5.13 -0.85
C ILE A 6 3.79 4.59 0.50
N LYS A 7 3.76 5.44 1.52
CA LYS A 7 3.18 5.09 2.82
C LYS A 7 1.66 5.23 2.76
N LEU A 8 0.95 4.14 3.01
CA LEU A 8 -0.50 4.10 3.05
C LEU A 8 -0.97 4.05 4.49
N THR A 9 -1.50 5.18 4.94
CA THR A 9 -2.11 5.34 6.27
C THR A 9 -3.46 6.04 6.12
N ALA A 10 -4.44 5.58 6.88
CA ALA A 10 -5.80 6.14 6.99
C ALA A 10 -6.49 5.51 8.21
N PRO A 11 -7.51 6.15 8.78
CA PRO A 11 -8.33 5.56 9.84
C PRO A 11 -8.98 4.24 9.39
N LEU A 12 -9.46 4.19 8.15
CA LEU A 12 -10.05 3.01 7.51
C LEU A 12 -9.41 2.76 6.14
N GLN A 13 -9.16 1.50 5.81
CA GLN A 13 -8.69 1.04 4.50
C GLN A 13 -9.50 -0.18 4.05
N SER A 14 -9.57 -0.47 2.75
CA SER A 14 -10.24 -1.68 2.27
C SER A 14 -9.80 -2.09 0.87
N TYR A 15 -9.18 -3.25 0.74
CA TYR A 15 -8.59 -3.77 -0.50
C TYR A 15 -9.36 -5.00 -0.97
N GLY A 16 -10.49 -4.75 -1.64
CA GLY A 16 -11.47 -5.78 -1.98
C GLY A 16 -10.88 -6.95 -2.77
N ASN A 17 -11.41 -8.13 -2.50
CA ASN A 17 -11.23 -9.37 -3.26
C ASN A 17 -12.53 -9.68 -4.03
N GLU A 18 -12.67 -10.92 -4.52
CA GLU A 18 -13.94 -11.39 -5.08
C GLU A 18 -15.04 -11.30 -4.02
N ALA A 19 -16.11 -10.57 -4.33
CA ALA A 19 -17.21 -10.32 -3.42
C ALA A 19 -18.49 -11.01 -3.92
N THR A 20 -19.11 -11.81 -3.07
CA THR A 20 -20.39 -12.47 -3.33
C THR A 20 -21.53 -11.64 -2.74
N PHE A 21 -22.52 -11.29 -3.58
CA PHE A 21 -23.81 -10.69 -3.21
C PHE A 21 -23.74 -9.46 -2.27
N GLU A 22 -23.99 -9.68 -0.98
CA GLU A 22 -24.24 -8.65 0.04
C GLU A 22 -23.02 -8.33 0.90
N ARG A 23 -22.04 -9.25 0.96
CA ARG A 23 -20.82 -9.07 1.76
C ARG A 23 -19.66 -8.63 0.87
N ARG A 24 -19.00 -7.55 1.27
CA ARG A 24 -17.84 -6.96 0.60
C ARG A 24 -16.62 -7.11 1.49
N THR A 25 -15.90 -8.20 1.29
CA THR A 25 -14.65 -8.55 1.99
C THR A 25 -13.48 -7.65 1.60
N THR A 26 -12.42 -7.67 2.42
CA THR A 26 -11.15 -6.95 2.20
C THR A 26 -9.96 -7.87 2.47
N ASN A 27 -8.90 -7.74 1.68
CA ASN A 27 -7.61 -8.35 1.97
C ASN A 27 -6.90 -7.63 3.11
N PRO A 28 -6.05 -8.31 3.91
CA PRO A 28 -5.30 -7.73 5.03
C PRO A 28 -4.19 -6.75 4.62
N TYR A 29 -3.93 -6.59 3.31
CA TYR A 29 -2.93 -5.70 2.74
C TYR A 29 -3.39 -5.13 1.39
N PRO A 30 -2.79 -4.00 0.92
CA PRO A 30 -3.03 -3.42 -0.39
C PRO A 30 -2.85 -4.41 -1.55
N THR A 31 -3.85 -4.54 -2.42
CA THR A 31 -3.72 -5.33 -3.65
C THR A 31 -3.01 -4.54 -4.75
N LYS A 32 -2.39 -5.25 -5.69
CA LYS A 32 -1.76 -4.60 -6.86
C LYS A 32 -2.79 -3.83 -7.68
N SER A 33 -4.00 -4.39 -7.84
CA SER A 33 -5.12 -3.70 -8.50
C SER A 33 -5.53 -2.40 -7.83
N ALA A 34 -5.49 -2.31 -6.50
CA ALA A 34 -5.81 -1.08 -5.79
C ALA A 34 -4.77 0.01 -6.09
N MET A 35 -3.49 -0.35 -6.14
CA MET A 35 -2.41 0.58 -6.47
C MET A 35 -2.43 1.00 -7.94
N VAL A 36 -2.68 0.08 -8.86
CA VAL A 36 -2.90 0.42 -10.28
C VAL A 36 -4.08 1.39 -10.42
N GLY A 37 -5.17 1.17 -9.69
CA GLY A 37 -6.32 2.08 -9.67
C GLY A 37 -6.00 3.46 -9.11
N MET A 38 -5.23 3.53 -8.03
CA MET A 38 -4.78 4.80 -7.44
C MET A 38 -3.87 5.56 -8.41
N VAL A 39 -2.88 4.89 -9.02
CA VAL A 39 -1.96 5.48 -10.00
C VAL A 39 -2.73 5.95 -11.24
N ALA A 40 -3.63 5.13 -11.77
CA ALA A 40 -4.50 5.52 -12.89
C ALA A 40 -5.35 6.76 -12.56
N ALA A 41 -5.91 6.83 -11.36
CA ALA A 41 -6.68 7.98 -10.89
C ALA A 41 -5.82 9.24 -10.79
N ALA A 42 -4.61 9.12 -10.27
CA ALA A 42 -3.63 10.21 -10.19
C ALA A 42 -3.26 10.74 -11.58
N LEU A 43 -3.02 9.84 -12.54
CA LEU A 43 -2.70 10.14 -13.94
C LEU A 43 -3.91 10.64 -14.76
N GLY A 44 -5.12 10.65 -14.20
CA GLY A 44 -6.33 11.11 -14.88
C GLY A 44 -6.95 10.09 -15.86
N TYR A 45 -6.57 8.81 -15.77
CA TYR A 45 -7.10 7.76 -16.64
C TYR A 45 -8.55 7.45 -16.29
N ARG A 46 -9.43 7.46 -17.29
CA ARG A 46 -10.82 7.00 -17.14
C ARG A 46 -10.85 5.48 -17.06
N ARG A 47 -11.94 4.92 -16.54
CA ARG A 47 -12.09 3.45 -16.31
C ARG A 47 -11.92 2.58 -17.55
N THR A 48 -12.14 3.13 -18.74
CA THR A 48 -12.03 2.48 -20.04
C THR A 48 -10.71 2.75 -20.74
N ASP A 49 -9.80 3.49 -20.11
CA ASP A 49 -8.52 3.87 -20.71
C ASP A 49 -7.60 2.63 -20.83
N PRO A 50 -7.13 2.27 -22.04
CA PRO A 50 -6.33 1.09 -22.25
C PRO A 50 -4.96 1.16 -21.55
N ARG A 51 -4.44 2.36 -21.30
CA ARG A 51 -3.13 2.57 -20.62
C ARG A 51 -3.12 2.04 -19.20
N ILE A 52 -4.28 1.81 -18.59
CA ILE A 52 -4.39 1.16 -17.28
C ILE A 52 -3.77 -0.24 -17.31
N LEU A 53 -3.88 -0.96 -18.43
CA LEU A 53 -3.35 -2.32 -18.54
C LEU A 53 -1.82 -2.35 -18.55
N GLU A 54 -1.18 -1.30 -19.07
CA GLU A 54 0.28 -1.12 -19.08
C GLU A 54 0.83 -1.02 -17.65
N LEU A 55 0.07 -0.41 -16.72
CA LEU A 55 0.46 -0.30 -15.30
C LEU A 55 0.58 -1.67 -14.60
N ASN A 56 0.06 -2.76 -15.17
CA ASN A 56 0.32 -4.11 -14.65
C ASN A 56 1.80 -4.52 -14.75
N ALA A 57 2.58 -3.89 -15.63
CA ALA A 57 4.00 -4.16 -15.80
C ALA A 57 4.85 -3.63 -14.62
N LEU A 58 4.31 -2.70 -13.82
CA LEU A 58 4.97 -2.24 -12.59
C LEU A 58 5.21 -3.44 -11.66
N GLN A 59 6.43 -3.58 -11.17
CA GLN A 59 6.75 -4.54 -10.11
C GLN A 59 6.17 -4.03 -8.79
N PHE A 60 5.51 -4.91 -8.04
CA PHE A 60 4.77 -4.54 -6.84
C PHE A 60 5.27 -5.31 -5.61
N ALA A 61 5.54 -4.59 -4.54
CA ALA A 61 5.72 -5.15 -3.20
C ALA A 61 5.04 -4.28 -2.14
N VAL A 62 4.68 -4.88 -1.02
CA VAL A 62 4.12 -4.19 0.14
C VAL A 62 4.70 -4.76 1.42
N ARG A 63 5.11 -3.88 2.33
CA ARG A 63 5.48 -4.22 3.70
C ARG A 63 4.36 -3.83 4.66
N VAL A 64 4.01 -4.75 5.55
CA VAL A 64 3.03 -4.51 6.61
C VAL A 64 3.77 -3.94 7.82
N ASP A 65 3.79 -2.61 7.93
CA ASP A 65 4.48 -1.92 9.01
C ASP A 65 3.64 -1.93 10.30
N GLN A 66 2.32 -1.79 10.18
CA GLN A 66 1.39 -1.87 11.31
C GLN A 66 0.21 -2.74 10.91
N VAL A 67 0.07 -3.90 11.57
CA VAL A 67 -1.05 -4.81 11.36
C VAL A 67 -2.32 -4.15 11.88
N GLY A 68 -3.26 -3.89 10.99
CA GLY A 68 -4.55 -3.29 11.34
C GLY A 68 -5.56 -4.29 11.91
N ARG A 69 -6.70 -3.76 12.36
CA ARG A 69 -7.81 -4.55 12.91
C ARG A 69 -8.97 -4.60 11.94
N GLY A 70 -9.64 -5.74 11.84
CA GLY A 70 -10.85 -5.86 11.03
C GLY A 70 -12.04 -5.12 11.63
N LEU A 71 -12.83 -4.46 10.78
CA LEU A 71 -14.12 -3.86 11.11
C LEU A 71 -15.15 -4.32 10.08
N THR A 72 -16.34 -4.73 10.51
CA THR A 72 -17.47 -4.95 9.60
C THR A 72 -18.46 -3.79 9.74
N ASP A 73 -18.71 -3.09 8.65
CA ASP A 73 -19.67 -1.99 8.59
C ASP A 73 -21.01 -2.47 8.02
N TYR A 74 -22.10 -2.15 8.71
CA TYR A 74 -23.46 -2.43 8.26
C TYR A 74 -23.98 -1.24 7.46
N GLN A 75 -24.10 -1.39 6.14
CA GLN A 75 -24.50 -0.32 5.24
C GLN A 75 -25.83 -0.60 4.57
N THR A 76 -26.80 0.31 4.76
CA THR A 76 -28.09 0.31 4.08
C THR A 76 -28.10 1.34 2.94
N VAL A 77 -28.77 0.98 1.84
CA VAL A 77 -29.08 1.90 0.74
C VAL A 77 -30.57 1.83 0.45
N GLU A 78 -31.25 2.98 0.50
CA GLU A 78 -32.64 3.15 0.08
C GLU A 78 -32.65 3.98 -1.21
N TRP A 79 -33.08 3.40 -2.33
CA TRP A 79 -33.12 4.08 -3.63
C TRP A 79 -34.54 4.32 -4.16
N LYS A 80 -35.54 3.78 -3.47
CA LYS A 80 -36.97 4.02 -3.66
C LYS A 80 -37.64 3.84 -2.30
N LYS A 81 -38.74 4.56 -2.06
CA LYS A 81 -39.54 4.42 -0.85
C LYS A 81 -39.82 2.94 -0.56
N ASP A 82 -39.54 2.52 0.67
CA ASP A 82 -39.75 1.16 1.19
C ASP A 82 -38.91 0.07 0.49
N THR A 83 -37.92 0.44 -0.33
CA THR A 83 -37.03 -0.50 -1.02
C THR A 83 -35.58 -0.29 -0.57
N ARG A 84 -35.08 -1.24 0.22
CA ARG A 84 -33.74 -1.17 0.85
C ARG A 84 -32.87 -2.34 0.43
N LYS A 85 -31.56 -2.07 0.29
CA LYS A 85 -30.53 -3.09 0.16
C LYS A 85 -29.56 -2.97 1.31
N ILE A 86 -29.33 -4.09 1.96
CA ILE A 86 -28.36 -4.22 3.06
C ILE A 86 -27.06 -4.77 2.47
N THR A 87 -25.94 -4.22 2.92
CA THR A 87 -24.61 -4.75 2.61
C THR A 87 -23.73 -4.71 3.85
N TYR A 88 -22.88 -5.73 4.00
CA TYR A 88 -21.85 -5.78 5.04
C TYR A 88 -20.51 -5.53 4.38
N ARG A 89 -19.76 -4.52 4.85
CA ARG A 89 -18.51 -4.12 4.22
C ARG A 89 -17.36 -4.21 5.20
N ASP A 90 -16.41 -5.07 4.91
CA ASP A 90 -15.25 -5.27 5.76
C ASP A 90 -14.19 -4.19 5.45
N TYR A 91 -13.60 -3.60 6.49
CA TYR A 91 -12.53 -2.61 6.48
C TYR A 91 -11.39 -3.05 7.39
N ILE A 92 -10.25 -2.38 7.25
CA ILE A 92 -9.10 -2.50 8.13
C ILE A 92 -8.86 -1.13 8.79
N GLN A 93 -8.78 -1.15 10.11
CA GLN A 93 -8.55 0.02 10.96
C GLN A 93 -7.09 0.11 11.37
N ASP A 94 -6.58 1.33 11.50
CA ASP A 94 -5.24 1.63 12.04
C ASP A 94 -4.11 0.80 11.39
N ALA A 95 -4.21 0.51 10.10
CA ALA A 95 -3.13 -0.14 9.37
C ALA A 95 -2.14 0.88 8.80
N VAL A 96 -0.88 0.51 8.77
CA VAL A 96 0.17 1.24 8.05
C VAL A 96 0.87 0.26 7.12
N PHE A 97 0.87 0.58 5.83
CA PHE A 97 1.58 -0.17 4.81
C PHE A 97 2.60 0.71 4.12
N VAL A 98 3.72 0.14 3.72
CA VAL A 98 4.66 0.79 2.79
C VAL A 98 4.62 -0.01 1.50
N VAL A 99 4.06 0.58 0.46
CA VAL A 99 4.02 -0.02 -0.89
C VAL A 99 5.26 0.44 -1.65
N ALA A 100 5.86 -0.47 -2.42
CA ALA A 100 6.92 -0.17 -3.38
C ALA A 100 6.47 -0.55 -4.80
N LEU A 101 6.60 0.40 -5.74
CA LEU A 101 6.34 0.23 -7.17
C LEU A 101 7.65 0.39 -7.94
N GLY A 102 8.05 -0.61 -8.70
CA GLY A 102 9.28 -0.62 -9.48
C GLY A 102 9.04 -0.66 -10.99
N SER A 103 9.89 0.01 -11.76
CA SER A 103 9.93 -0.11 -13.22
C SER A 103 11.34 0.11 -13.76
N ASP A 104 11.66 -0.54 -14.88
CA ASP A 104 12.86 -0.23 -15.65
C ASP A 104 12.72 1.08 -16.45
N ASP A 105 11.49 1.55 -16.66
CA ASP A 105 11.21 2.89 -17.18
C ASP A 105 11.24 3.91 -16.02
N ALA A 106 12.37 4.60 -15.88
CA ALA A 106 12.55 5.63 -14.86
C ALA A 106 11.59 6.83 -15.04
N GLN A 107 11.26 7.19 -16.30
CA GLN A 107 10.34 8.29 -16.59
C GLN A 107 8.91 7.95 -16.20
N LEU A 108 8.50 6.68 -16.32
CA LEU A 108 7.22 6.20 -15.81
C LEU A 108 7.13 6.41 -14.29
N ILE A 109 8.18 6.07 -13.54
CA ILE A 109 8.20 6.25 -12.07
C ILE A 109 8.11 7.73 -11.70
N GLU A 110 8.88 8.61 -12.36
CA GLU A 110 8.84 10.05 -12.13
C GLU A 110 7.46 10.63 -12.44
N ARG A 111 6.85 10.21 -13.54
CA ARG A 111 5.49 10.61 -13.91
C ARG A 111 4.46 10.16 -12.88
N ILE A 112 4.59 8.94 -12.35
CA ILE A 112 3.72 8.43 -11.28
C ILE A 112 3.92 9.25 -10.00
N GLN A 113 5.16 9.52 -9.59
CA GLN A 113 5.46 10.33 -8.42
C GLN A 113 4.83 11.71 -8.53
N PHE A 114 5.04 12.39 -9.67
CA PHE A 114 4.47 13.71 -9.93
C PHE A 114 2.95 13.69 -9.85
N ALA A 115 2.31 12.71 -10.50
CA ALA A 115 0.85 12.58 -10.51
C ALA A 115 0.28 12.27 -9.12
N LEU A 116 0.94 11.46 -8.30
CA LEU A 116 0.47 11.18 -6.93
C LEU A 116 0.53 12.41 -6.03
N ARG A 117 1.46 13.34 -6.28
CA ARG A 117 1.53 14.65 -5.61
C ARG A 117 0.53 15.66 -6.15
N HIS A 118 0.14 15.52 -7.42
CA HIS A 118 -0.79 16.43 -8.12
C HIS A 118 -1.92 15.63 -8.80
N PRO A 119 -2.77 14.94 -8.02
CA PRO A 119 -3.67 13.96 -8.58
C PRO A 119 -4.81 14.60 -9.37
N HIS A 120 -5.05 14.11 -10.58
CA HIS A 120 -6.18 14.55 -11.40
C HIS A 120 -7.54 14.17 -10.79
N PHE A 121 -7.63 12.99 -10.15
CA PHE A 121 -8.81 12.55 -9.41
C PHE A 121 -8.48 12.34 -7.93
N GLN A 122 -9.48 12.53 -7.05
CA GLN A 122 -9.33 12.30 -5.61
C GLN A 122 -8.80 10.89 -5.30
N LEU A 123 -7.69 10.84 -4.56
CA LEU A 123 -7.08 9.57 -4.10
C LEU A 123 -7.80 9.05 -2.85
N PHE A 124 -7.92 7.73 -2.76
CA PHE A 124 -8.52 7.01 -1.63
C PHE A 124 -7.92 5.61 -1.48
N LEU A 125 -7.94 5.08 -0.25
CA LEU A 125 -7.41 3.76 0.08
C LEU A 125 -8.49 2.67 -0.11
N GLY A 126 -8.74 2.37 -1.38
CA GLY A 126 -9.63 1.31 -1.83
C GLY A 126 -11.08 1.72 -2.05
N ARG A 127 -11.84 2.09 -1.01
CA ARG A 127 -13.18 2.72 -1.15
C ARG A 127 -13.06 4.23 -1.04
N ARG A 128 -13.92 4.98 -1.73
CA ARG A 128 -13.90 6.46 -1.72
C ARG A 128 -14.11 7.08 -0.32
N SER A 129 -14.74 6.35 0.60
CA SER A 129 -14.88 6.72 2.01
C SER A 129 -13.57 6.71 2.80
N ASN A 130 -12.53 6.04 2.29
CA ASN A 130 -11.26 5.84 2.96
C ASN A 130 -10.25 6.89 2.49
N ALA A 131 -10.38 8.11 3.02
CA ALA A 131 -9.44 9.19 2.72
C ALA A 131 -8.04 8.87 3.29
N PRO A 132 -6.95 9.09 2.53
CA PRO A 132 -5.60 8.99 3.07
C PRO A 132 -5.41 9.95 4.25
N ALA A 133 -4.63 9.57 5.25
CA ALA A 133 -4.31 10.42 6.39
C ALA A 133 -3.24 11.45 5.97
N GLY A 134 -3.69 12.59 5.44
CA GLY A 134 -2.81 13.67 5.02
C GLY A 134 -2.18 13.46 3.64
N VAL A 135 -1.11 14.22 3.36
CA VAL A 135 -0.35 14.12 2.12
C VAL A 135 0.38 12.78 2.07
N LEU A 136 0.36 12.11 0.92
CA LEU A 136 1.07 10.84 0.76
C LEU A 136 2.58 11.06 0.93
N GLU A 137 3.18 10.33 1.88
CA GLU A 137 4.63 10.28 2.03
C GLU A 137 5.21 9.36 0.95
N ILE A 138 5.98 9.94 0.03
CA ILE A 138 6.48 9.28 -1.18
C ILE A 138 7.98 9.53 -1.33
N HIS A 139 8.76 8.45 -1.49
CA HIS A 139 10.21 8.52 -1.69
C HIS A 139 10.66 7.68 -2.88
N GLU A 140 11.62 8.21 -3.65
CA GLU A 140 12.23 7.54 -4.79
C GLU A 140 13.58 6.93 -4.43
N PHE A 141 13.88 5.81 -5.07
CA PHE A 141 15.13 5.07 -4.93
C PHE A 141 15.62 4.70 -6.33
N ALA A 142 16.86 5.12 -6.64
CA ALA A 142 17.55 4.71 -7.85
C ALA A 142 18.10 3.29 -7.68
N ASP A 143 18.10 2.52 -8.76
CA ASP A 143 18.82 1.25 -8.90
C ASP A 143 18.56 0.19 -7.82
N ALA A 144 17.33 0.15 -7.30
CA ALA A 144 16.92 -0.80 -6.28
C ALA A 144 15.57 -1.44 -6.59
N THR A 145 15.44 -2.73 -6.28
CA THR A 145 14.17 -3.45 -6.46
C THR A 145 13.17 -3.11 -5.35
N PRO A 146 11.85 -3.26 -5.60
CA PRO A 146 10.83 -3.02 -4.58
C PRO A 146 11.09 -3.74 -3.25
N VAL A 147 11.52 -5.01 -3.30
CA VAL A 147 11.84 -5.80 -2.10
C VAL A 147 13.10 -5.28 -1.41
N ALA A 148 14.16 -4.94 -2.16
CA ALA A 148 15.39 -4.41 -1.60
C ALA A 148 15.14 -3.09 -0.86
N VAL A 149 14.37 -2.17 -1.48
CA VAL A 149 13.98 -0.90 -0.85
C VAL A 149 13.18 -1.13 0.42
N LEU A 150 12.19 -2.03 0.40
CA LEU A 150 11.40 -2.34 1.61
C LEU A 150 12.20 -3.04 2.72
N LYS A 151 13.39 -3.58 2.43
CA LYS A 151 14.32 -4.09 3.45
C LYS A 151 15.23 -3.01 4.04
N GLN A 152 15.28 -1.82 3.44
CA GLN A 152 16.14 -0.71 3.87
C GLN A 152 15.34 0.42 4.54
N VAL A 153 14.14 0.71 4.05
CA VAL A 153 13.31 1.82 4.57
C VAL A 153 12.99 1.61 6.05
N ALA A 154 13.25 2.62 6.89
CA ALA A 154 12.96 2.56 8.33
C ALA A 154 11.50 2.18 8.62
N TRP A 155 11.26 1.57 9.78
CA TRP A 155 9.92 1.15 10.19
C TRP A 155 8.98 2.35 10.41
N GLN A 156 7.88 2.41 9.64
CA GLN A 156 6.94 3.53 9.53
C GLN A 156 5.72 3.45 10.46
N ALA A 157 5.65 2.44 11.33
CA ALA A 157 4.53 2.30 12.27
C ALA A 157 4.44 3.45 13.28
N ALA A 158 3.23 3.69 13.80
CA ALA A 158 3.01 4.74 14.78
C ALA A 158 3.86 4.51 16.06
N PRO A 159 4.36 5.57 16.73
CA PRO A 159 5.20 5.41 17.91
C PRO A 159 4.59 4.56 19.02
N TRP A 160 3.28 4.67 19.25
CA TRP A 160 2.58 3.85 20.25
C TRP A 160 2.55 2.36 19.87
N TYR A 161 2.48 2.04 18.57
CA TYR A 161 2.49 0.67 18.07
C TYR A 161 3.87 0.04 18.22
N ARG A 162 4.91 0.81 17.88
CA ARG A 162 6.32 0.38 18.04
C ARG A 162 6.71 0.07 19.47
N ARG A 163 6.16 0.82 20.44
CA ARG A 163 6.36 0.58 21.88
C ARG A 163 5.59 -0.63 22.42
N ARG A 164 4.57 -1.10 21.69
CA ARG A 164 3.66 -2.15 22.16
C ARG A 164 4.14 -3.52 21.70
N GLY A 165 4.48 -4.40 22.64
CA GLY A 165 4.76 -5.82 22.36
C GLY A 165 6.17 -6.09 21.82
N HIS A 166 6.44 -7.37 21.55
CA HIS A 166 7.72 -7.85 21.03
C HIS A 166 7.61 -8.11 19.52
N HIS A 167 7.72 -7.05 18.73
CA HIS A 167 7.84 -7.19 17.28
C HIS A 167 9.27 -7.61 16.93
N THR A 168 9.43 -8.65 16.13
CA THR A 168 10.75 -9.15 15.71
C THR A 168 11.00 -8.94 14.22
N ALA A 169 9.96 -9.01 13.40
CA ALA A 169 10.07 -8.88 11.95
C ALA A 169 8.77 -8.36 11.32
N LEU A 170 8.89 -7.78 10.12
CA LEU A 170 7.77 -7.29 9.31
C LEU A 170 7.56 -8.21 8.10
N GLU A 171 6.30 -8.47 7.73
CA GLU A 171 5.95 -9.25 6.53
C GLU A 171 6.06 -8.37 5.28
N ILE A 172 6.70 -8.91 4.24
CA ILE A 172 6.73 -8.33 2.89
C ILE A 172 6.02 -9.30 1.95
N ILE A 173 5.06 -8.79 1.18
CA ILE A 173 4.35 -9.51 0.12
C ILE A 173 4.72 -8.86 -1.21
N ALA A 174 5.22 -9.63 -2.17
CA ALA A 174 5.71 -9.11 -3.45
C ALA A 174 5.25 -9.96 -4.64
N ASP A 175 5.34 -9.42 -5.85
CA ASP A 175 5.31 -10.23 -7.08
C ASP A 175 6.34 -11.37 -6.97
N ALA A 176 5.97 -12.59 -7.34
CA ALA A 176 6.80 -13.78 -7.09
C ALA A 176 8.19 -13.72 -7.74
N ASN A 177 8.32 -13.05 -8.89
CA ASN A 177 9.60 -12.86 -9.59
C ASN A 177 10.60 -11.95 -8.84
N LEU A 178 10.16 -11.27 -7.78
CA LEU A 178 11.02 -10.50 -6.88
C LEU A 178 11.62 -11.35 -5.75
N LEU A 179 11.15 -12.59 -5.59
CA LEU A 179 11.50 -13.51 -4.52
C LEU A 179 11.63 -14.93 -5.09
N ASN A 180 12.62 -15.14 -5.96
CA ASN A 180 12.76 -16.38 -6.75
C ASN A 180 12.88 -17.66 -5.92
N ASP A 181 13.37 -17.56 -4.68
CA ASP A 181 13.60 -18.72 -3.79
C ASP A 181 12.43 -19.00 -2.83
N ALA A 182 11.36 -18.21 -2.89
CA ALA A 182 10.22 -18.32 -1.98
C ALA A 182 9.04 -19.07 -2.63
N PRO A 183 8.26 -19.85 -1.85
CA PRO A 183 7.04 -20.46 -2.36
C PRO A 183 6.06 -19.39 -2.84
N SER A 184 5.49 -19.61 -4.02
CA SER A 184 4.54 -18.68 -4.63
C SER A 184 3.09 -19.15 -4.47
N ALA A 185 2.17 -18.20 -4.43
CA ALA A 185 0.73 -18.42 -4.43
C ALA A 185 0.05 -17.53 -5.47
N MET A 186 -1.03 -18.03 -6.08
CA MET A 186 -1.79 -17.25 -7.06
C MET A 186 -2.85 -16.40 -6.35
N VAL A 187 -2.91 -15.11 -6.69
CA VAL A 187 -3.94 -14.18 -6.23
C VAL A 187 -4.58 -13.46 -7.42
N LYS A 188 -5.86 -13.11 -7.30
CA LYS A 188 -6.64 -12.53 -8.40
C LYS A 188 -6.74 -11.00 -8.30
N ASP A 189 -5.65 -10.31 -8.54
CA ASP A 189 -5.56 -8.84 -8.48
C ASP A 189 -4.73 -8.22 -9.62
N ARG A 190 -4.50 -8.96 -10.72
CA ARG A 190 -4.00 -8.38 -11.98
C ARG A 190 -5.17 -7.70 -12.71
N VAL A 191 -5.03 -6.43 -13.11
CA VAL A 191 -6.12 -5.70 -13.76
C VAL A 191 -6.32 -6.20 -15.19
N LYS A 192 -7.55 -6.60 -15.53
CA LYS A 192 -7.96 -6.92 -16.91
C LYS A 192 -8.92 -5.88 -17.47
N SER A 193 -9.79 -5.32 -16.64
CA SER A 193 -10.65 -4.20 -17.00
C SER A 193 -11.19 -3.51 -15.74
N PHE A 194 -11.21 -2.18 -15.76
CA PHE A 194 -11.90 -1.34 -14.77
C PHE A 194 -13.23 -0.76 -15.28
N ASP A 195 -13.62 -1.06 -16.51
CA ASP A 195 -14.96 -0.73 -17.01
C ASP A 195 -16.00 -1.34 -16.07
N GLN A 196 -16.99 -0.55 -15.68
CA GLN A 196 -18.05 -1.01 -14.79
C GLN A 196 -18.92 -2.08 -15.43
N ARG A 197 -19.02 -2.09 -16.76
CA ARG A 197 -19.81 -3.07 -17.53
C ARG A 197 -19.14 -4.43 -17.59
N ASP A 198 -17.82 -4.48 -17.47
CA ASP A 198 -17.02 -5.70 -17.58
C ASP A 198 -15.79 -5.62 -16.66
N ARG A 199 -16.03 -5.45 -15.35
CA ARG A 199 -14.94 -5.32 -14.38
C ARG A 199 -14.33 -6.69 -14.12
N ARG A 200 -13.06 -6.89 -14.52
CA ARG A 200 -12.39 -8.19 -14.46
C ARG A 200 -10.95 -8.10 -13.95
N TYR A 201 -10.55 -9.18 -13.29
CA TYR A 201 -9.21 -9.39 -12.76
C TYR A 201 -8.68 -10.75 -13.20
N GLY A 202 -7.38 -10.82 -13.46
CA GLY A 202 -6.64 -12.04 -13.70
C GLY A 202 -5.79 -12.42 -12.49
N PHE A 203 -5.21 -13.61 -12.56
CA PHE A 203 -4.28 -14.10 -11.55
C PHE A 203 -2.87 -13.51 -11.75
N ARG A 204 -2.15 -13.33 -10.64
CA ARG A 204 -0.70 -13.15 -10.60
C ARG A 204 -0.10 -13.99 -9.47
N ALA A 205 1.16 -14.39 -9.63
CA ALA A 205 1.90 -15.08 -8.58
C ALA A 205 2.48 -14.06 -7.59
N ILE A 206 2.28 -14.31 -6.30
CA ILE A 206 2.91 -13.57 -5.21
C ILE A 206 3.79 -14.50 -4.39
N ALA A 207 4.79 -13.93 -3.75
CA ALA A 207 5.60 -14.61 -2.74
C ALA A 207 5.72 -13.73 -1.50
N LYS A 208 6.12 -14.34 -0.39
CA LYS A 208 6.22 -13.67 0.91
C LYS A 208 7.62 -13.84 1.49
N THR A 209 8.08 -12.82 2.17
CA THR A 209 9.32 -12.85 2.96
C THR A 209 9.16 -12.01 4.22
N ARG A 210 10.18 -11.97 5.07
CA ARG A 210 10.21 -11.14 6.27
C ARG A 210 11.50 -10.35 6.34
N VAL A 211 11.47 -9.19 7.00
CA VAL A 211 12.64 -8.39 7.34
C VAL A 211 12.70 -8.20 8.85
N GLY A 212 13.86 -8.45 9.45
CA GLY A 212 14.07 -8.26 10.90
C GLY A 212 14.05 -6.78 11.27
N LEU A 213 13.46 -6.43 12.42
CA LEU A 213 13.44 -5.04 12.89
C LEU A 213 14.81 -4.54 13.34
N ASP A 214 15.68 -5.44 13.78
CA ASP A 214 17.11 -5.19 14.02
C ASP A 214 17.82 -4.65 12.77
N GLN A 215 17.50 -5.21 11.60
CA GLN A 215 18.05 -4.78 10.31
C GLN A 215 17.54 -3.39 9.90
N LEU A 216 16.32 -3.04 10.29
CA LEU A 216 15.69 -1.74 9.95
C LEU A 216 16.10 -0.61 10.91
N ASN A 217 16.36 -0.92 12.18
CA ASN A 217 16.72 0.07 13.20
C ASN A 217 18.20 0.48 13.16
N GLY A 218 19.06 -0.29 12.48
CA GLY A 218 20.49 -0.02 12.35
C GLY A 218 20.85 1.28 11.58
N GLN A 219 19.89 1.91 10.91
CA GLN A 219 20.10 3.12 10.11
C GLN A 219 19.64 4.42 10.78
N GLY A 220 19.12 4.36 12.02
CA GLY A 220 18.42 5.48 12.67
C GLY A 220 18.95 5.92 14.03
N LYS A 221 20.07 5.40 14.53
CA LYS A 221 20.75 6.03 15.68
C LYS A 221 21.61 7.18 15.16
N ALA A 222 20.98 8.33 14.91
CA ALA A 222 21.70 9.58 15.05
C ALA A 222 22.26 9.57 16.48
N ASN A 223 23.59 9.54 16.57
CA ASN A 223 24.32 9.57 17.83
C ASN A 223 24.02 10.93 18.48
N THR A 224 22.95 11.02 19.27
CA THR A 224 22.74 12.16 20.16
C THR A 224 23.73 12.01 21.31
N GLN A 225 25.01 12.26 21.04
CA GLN A 225 25.98 12.66 22.05
C GLN A 225 25.55 14.03 22.57
N HIS A 226 24.54 14.03 23.44
CA HIS A 226 24.22 15.18 24.24
C HIS A 226 25.15 15.14 25.44
N ASP A 227 26.33 15.75 25.28
CA ASP A 227 27.26 15.93 26.38
C ASP A 227 26.79 17.13 27.23
N ILE A 228 26.04 16.82 28.29
CA ILE A 228 25.50 17.79 29.25
C ILE A 228 26.62 18.60 29.93
N MET A 229 27.84 18.05 30.00
CA MET A 229 28.97 18.69 30.65
C MET A 229 29.56 19.81 29.78
N LYS A 230 29.34 19.78 28.46
CA LYS A 230 29.81 20.84 27.55
C LYS A 230 29.06 22.17 27.71
N SER A 231 27.87 22.14 28.31
CA SER A 231 27.05 23.33 28.63
C SER A 231 27.37 23.97 29.99
N LEU A 232 28.17 23.30 30.82
CA LEU A 232 28.66 23.84 32.09
C LEU A 232 30.11 24.27 31.83
N GLY A 233 30.30 25.53 31.43
CA GLY A 233 31.63 26.08 31.14
C GLY A 233 32.63 25.77 32.25
N GLU A 234 33.88 25.53 31.87
CA GLU A 234 34.99 25.26 32.79
C GLU A 234 35.07 26.35 33.86
N ALA A 235 35.05 25.94 35.12
CA ALA A 235 35.20 26.81 36.30
C ALA A 235 36.68 27.11 36.59
#